data_AF-A0A812PUP1-F1
#
_entry.id   AF-A0A812PUP1-F1
#
_cell.length_a   1.000
_cell.length_b   1.000
_cell.length_c   1.000
_cell.angle_alpha   90.00
_cell.angle_beta   90.00
_cell.angle_gamma   90.00
#
_symmetry.space_group_name_H-M   'P 1'
#
loop_
_entity.id
_entity.type
_entity.pdbx_description
1 polymer ?
#
loop_
_entity_poly.entity_id
_entity_poly.type
_entity_poly.pdbx_seq_one_letter_code
_entity_poly.pdbx_strand_id
1 'polypeptide(L)'
;ICGEPYASECEGMACDAHFWQHWAQVDALRWTLARGAVLMPRGFRVRAALLSCAGLWQRRQPVTAEVCGVDVSRINKLHPAWTRASENAYHRFACSLWQVEHCVVSEALTLCEVDFATNFPKMLRCPVVTLQAFRGASAVHGVVTWTECDLRGNQDRSQWLPTARLSDSAFPRIQPTPFLQGVVLARQPQAPQKTGLKVAVAACFRAIDGALNLRPSLVNGEEF
;
A
#
# COMPACT_ATOMS: atom_id res chain seq x y z
N ILE A 1 23.52 -13.32 11.28
CA ILE A 1 23.13 -12.54 10.09
C ILE A 1 21.66 -12.20 10.28
N CYS A 2 21.34 -10.98 10.71
CA CYS A 2 19.95 -10.50 10.70
C CYS A 2 19.79 -9.68 9.41
N GLY A 3 19.03 -10.21 8.46
CA GLY A 3 18.69 -9.53 7.20
C GLY A 3 17.26 -9.01 7.24
N GLU A 4 16.91 -8.16 6.28
CA GLU A 4 15.52 -7.79 6.06
C GLU A 4 14.67 -9.04 5.76
N PRO A 5 13.42 -9.12 6.25
CA PRO A 5 12.58 -10.26 5.95
C PRO A 5 12.36 -10.43 4.46
N TYR A 6 12.59 -11.64 3.96
CA TYR A 6 12.39 -12.00 2.57
C TYR A 6 11.82 -13.41 2.48
N ALA A 7 10.92 -13.58 1.50
CA ALA A 7 10.27 -14.83 1.20
C ALA A 7 9.93 -14.86 -0.30
N SER A 8 10.38 -15.89 -1.01
CA SER A 8 10.21 -15.99 -2.47
C SER A 8 8.74 -16.03 -2.90
N GLU A 9 7.86 -16.60 -2.07
CA GLU A 9 6.41 -16.65 -2.33
C GLU A 9 5.70 -15.28 -2.28
N CYS A 10 6.37 -14.26 -1.74
CA CYS A 10 5.91 -12.88 -1.77
C CYS A 10 6.49 -12.09 -2.97
N GLU A 11 7.31 -12.70 -3.83
CA GLU A 11 7.80 -12.04 -5.04
C GLU A 11 6.64 -11.64 -5.95
N GLY A 12 6.55 -10.35 -6.26
CA GLY A 12 5.42 -9.78 -7.01
C GLY A 12 4.26 -9.28 -6.14
N MET A 13 4.34 -9.41 -4.81
CA MET A 13 3.41 -8.76 -3.88
C MET A 13 3.92 -7.37 -3.46
N ALA A 14 3.05 -6.60 -2.81
CA ALA A 14 3.49 -5.35 -2.17
C ALA A 14 4.46 -5.67 -1.02
N CYS A 15 5.45 -4.81 -0.81
CA CYS A 15 6.59 -5.08 0.07
C CYS A 15 6.24 -5.45 1.53
N ASP A 16 5.08 -5.05 2.06
CA ASP A 16 4.60 -5.46 3.39
C ASP A 16 4.30 -6.96 3.51
N ALA A 17 4.05 -7.68 2.41
CA ALA A 17 3.79 -9.12 2.42
C ALA A 17 4.91 -9.93 3.11
N HIS A 18 6.17 -9.59 2.82
CA HIS A 18 7.33 -10.21 3.46
C HIS A 18 7.34 -10.01 4.98
N PHE A 19 6.88 -8.85 5.46
CA PHE A 19 6.83 -8.55 6.89
C PHE A 19 5.67 -9.25 7.60
N TRP A 20 4.51 -9.36 6.95
CA TRP A 20 3.38 -10.15 7.46
C TRP A 20 3.77 -11.62 7.63
N GLN A 21 4.41 -12.20 6.62
CA GLN A 21 4.90 -13.58 6.68
C GLN A 21 5.95 -13.77 7.77
N HIS A 22 6.88 -12.83 7.90
CA HIS A 22 7.89 -12.89 8.95
C HIS A 22 7.29 -12.85 10.34
N TRP A 23 6.28 -12.00 10.58
CA TRP A 23 5.57 -11.98 11.86
C TRP A 23 4.93 -13.35 12.17
N ALA A 24 4.30 -13.98 11.18
CA ALA A 24 3.72 -15.31 11.33
C ALA A 24 4.79 -16.36 11.70
N GLN A 25 5.96 -16.30 11.07
CA GLN A 25 7.09 -17.18 11.38
C GLN A 25 7.64 -16.96 12.80
N VAL A 26 7.82 -15.70 13.20
CA VAL A 26 8.26 -15.33 14.55
C VAL A 26 7.27 -15.84 15.60
N ASP A 27 5.98 -15.70 15.34
CA ASP A 27 4.92 -16.20 16.22
C ASP A 27 4.91 -17.72 16.32
N ALA A 28 5.04 -18.44 15.20
CA ALA A 28 5.10 -19.90 15.15
C ALA A 28 6.32 -20.48 15.89
N LEU A 29 7.44 -19.74 15.89
CA LEU A 29 8.69 -20.14 16.55
C LEU A 29 8.82 -19.59 17.97
N ARG A 30 7.86 -18.81 18.45
CA ARG A 30 7.95 -18.05 19.71
C ARG A 30 8.32 -18.89 20.92
N TRP A 31 7.84 -20.14 20.98
CA TRP A 31 8.11 -21.09 22.06
C TRP A 31 9.56 -21.59 22.09
N THR A 32 10.30 -21.45 20.99
CA THR A 32 11.74 -21.82 20.90
C THR A 32 12.66 -20.66 21.26
N LEU A 33 12.16 -19.43 21.31
CA LEU A 33 12.98 -18.26 21.53
C LEU A 33 13.44 -18.18 22.99
N ALA A 34 14.72 -17.87 23.18
CA ALA A 34 15.25 -17.60 24.51
C ALA A 34 14.49 -16.45 25.18
N ARG A 35 14.33 -16.52 26.51
CA ARG A 35 13.71 -15.43 27.27
C ARG A 35 14.51 -14.14 27.07
N GLY A 36 13.86 -13.09 26.58
CA GLY A 36 14.51 -11.81 26.28
C GLY A 36 15.25 -11.79 24.94
N ALA A 37 15.01 -12.76 24.05
CA ALA A 37 15.49 -12.70 22.67
C ALA A 37 15.08 -11.38 22.01
N VAL A 38 16.04 -10.75 21.33
CA VAL A 38 15.82 -9.52 20.56
C VAL A 38 15.41 -9.91 19.15
N LEU A 39 14.24 -9.46 18.72
CA LEU A 39 13.76 -9.60 17.35
C LEU A 39 14.36 -8.50 16.48
N MET A 40 14.85 -8.86 15.30
CA MET A 40 15.34 -7.92 14.29
C MET A 40 14.78 -8.34 12.91
N PRO A 41 13.90 -7.55 12.29
CA PRO A 41 13.34 -6.28 12.80
C PRO A 41 12.57 -6.45 14.10
N ARG A 42 12.35 -5.36 14.84
CA ARG A 42 11.42 -5.37 15.99
C ARG A 42 9.96 -5.34 15.54
N GLY A 43 9.73 -4.75 14.39
CA GLY A 43 8.40 -4.52 13.86
C GLY A 43 8.47 -3.74 12.56
N PHE A 44 7.30 -3.35 12.07
CA PHE A 44 7.18 -2.55 10.87
C PHE A 44 5.93 -1.67 10.92
N ARG A 45 5.86 -0.68 10.04
CA ARG A 45 4.65 0.10 9.83
C ARG A 45 4.36 0.28 8.36
N VAL A 46 3.08 0.26 8.01
CA VAL A 46 2.62 0.53 6.66
C VAL A 46 2.21 1.98 6.56
N ARG A 47 2.85 2.71 5.66
CA ARG A 47 2.58 4.11 5.35
C ARG A 47 1.66 4.19 4.15
N ALA A 48 0.83 5.23 4.10
CA ALA A 48 -0.03 5.52 2.96
C ALA A 48 -0.03 7.00 2.61
N ALA A 49 -0.18 7.28 1.32
CA ALA A 49 -0.36 8.64 0.80
C ALA A 49 -1.24 8.61 -0.46
N LEU A 50 -1.78 9.78 -0.82
CA LEU A 50 -2.49 9.97 -2.07
C LEU A 50 -1.50 10.03 -3.24
N LEU A 51 -1.92 9.46 -4.37
CA LEU A 51 -1.10 9.28 -5.55
C LEU A 51 -1.77 9.95 -6.75
N SER A 52 -0.99 10.73 -7.52
CA SER A 52 -1.36 11.11 -8.88
C SER A 52 -0.50 10.32 -9.87
N CYS A 53 -1.13 9.62 -10.82
CA CYS A 53 -0.46 8.72 -11.76
C CYS A 53 -1.32 8.46 -13.02
N ALA A 54 -1.63 9.50 -13.78
CA ALA A 54 -2.59 9.44 -14.89
C ALA A 54 -2.34 8.26 -15.85
N GLY A 55 -1.09 8.07 -16.32
CA GLY A 55 -0.75 6.98 -17.25
C GLY A 55 -0.87 5.57 -16.64
N LEU A 56 -0.67 5.40 -15.34
CA LEU A 56 -0.94 4.12 -14.66
C LEU A 56 -2.44 3.88 -14.50
N TRP A 57 -3.17 4.92 -14.10
CA TRP A 57 -4.61 4.85 -13.93
C TRP A 57 -5.30 4.48 -15.25
N GLN A 58 -4.98 5.18 -16.34
CA GLN A 58 -5.54 4.93 -17.68
C GLN A 58 -5.31 3.50 -18.16
N ARG A 59 -4.10 2.97 -18.02
CA ARG A 59 -3.75 1.59 -18.44
C ARG A 59 -4.48 0.50 -17.67
N ARG A 60 -5.06 0.82 -16.52
CA ARG A 60 -5.81 -0.11 -15.66
C ARG A 60 -7.31 0.13 -15.69
N GLN A 61 -7.79 1.09 -16.49
CA GLN A 61 -9.22 1.26 -16.71
C GLN A 61 -9.76 0.19 -17.65
N PRO A 62 -11.03 -0.19 -17.49
CA PRO A 62 -11.71 -1.00 -18.49
C PRO A 62 -11.67 -0.35 -19.87
N VAL A 63 -11.54 -1.17 -20.91
CA VAL A 63 -11.67 -0.70 -22.29
C VAL A 63 -13.15 -0.49 -22.59
N THR A 64 -13.56 0.76 -22.73
CA THR A 64 -14.96 1.15 -22.97
C THR A 64 -15.26 1.57 -24.41
N ALA A 65 -14.22 1.76 -25.23
CA ALA A 65 -14.34 2.18 -26.63
C ALA A 65 -13.81 1.09 -27.58
N GLU A 66 -14.25 1.15 -28.85
CA GLU A 66 -13.68 0.34 -29.91
C GLU A 66 -12.21 0.68 -30.12
N VAL A 67 -11.38 -0.36 -30.25
CA VAL A 67 -9.97 -0.20 -30.60
C VAL A 67 -9.85 -0.53 -32.08
N CYS A 68 -9.52 0.46 -32.90
CA CYS A 68 -9.45 0.33 -34.36
C CYS A 68 -10.75 -0.22 -34.99
N GLY A 69 -11.91 0.19 -34.49
CA GLY A 69 -13.23 -0.27 -34.97
C GLY A 69 -13.63 -1.67 -34.51
N VAL A 70 -12.89 -2.26 -33.56
CA VAL A 70 -13.20 -3.57 -32.99
C VAL A 70 -13.64 -3.40 -31.53
N ASP A 71 -14.82 -3.92 -31.20
CA ASP A 71 -15.26 -4.03 -29.80
C ASP A 71 -14.43 -5.09 -29.06
N VAL A 72 -13.51 -4.60 -28.23
CA VAL A 72 -12.66 -5.42 -27.36
C VAL A 72 -13.15 -5.44 -25.91
N SER A 73 -14.34 -4.92 -25.62
CA SER A 73 -14.90 -4.85 -24.25
C SER A 73 -15.00 -6.22 -23.57
N ARG A 74 -15.10 -7.31 -24.35
CA ARG A 74 -15.08 -8.68 -23.84
C ARG A 74 -13.77 -9.05 -23.14
N ILE A 75 -12.65 -8.43 -23.51
CA ILE A 75 -11.34 -8.64 -22.86
C ILE A 75 -11.37 -8.15 -21.41
N ASN A 76 -12.21 -7.16 -21.08
CA ASN A 76 -12.35 -6.69 -19.70
C ASN A 76 -12.72 -7.85 -18.76
N LYS A 77 -13.53 -8.82 -19.20
CA LYS A 77 -13.90 -9.99 -18.40
C LYS A 77 -12.71 -10.90 -18.06
N LEU A 78 -11.67 -10.88 -18.90
CA LEU A 78 -10.42 -11.63 -18.68
C LEU A 78 -9.47 -10.88 -17.74
N HIS A 79 -9.69 -9.59 -17.51
CA HIS A 79 -8.87 -8.82 -16.60
C HIS A 79 -9.17 -9.26 -15.14
N PRO A 80 -8.15 -9.60 -14.33
CA PRO A 80 -8.35 -10.07 -12.96
C PRO A 80 -9.12 -9.08 -12.07
N ALA A 81 -9.05 -7.78 -12.38
CA ALA A 81 -9.81 -6.76 -11.67
C ALA A 81 -11.32 -6.83 -11.95
N TRP A 82 -11.75 -7.39 -13.09
CA TRP A 82 -13.17 -7.53 -13.46
C TRP A 82 -13.78 -8.80 -12.88
N THR A 83 -13.03 -9.91 -12.84
CA THR A 83 -13.50 -11.18 -12.25
C THR A 83 -13.76 -11.08 -10.74
N ARG A 84 -13.16 -10.09 -10.06
CA ARG A 84 -13.40 -9.75 -8.64
C ARG A 84 -14.29 -8.50 -8.45
N ALA A 85 -14.65 -7.80 -9.52
CA ALA A 85 -15.38 -6.53 -9.45
C ALA A 85 -16.83 -6.66 -8.94
N SER A 86 -17.40 -7.88 -8.92
CA SER A 86 -18.76 -8.07 -8.39
C SER A 86 -18.85 -7.93 -6.87
N GLU A 87 -17.73 -7.94 -6.12
CA GLU A 87 -17.81 -7.92 -4.65
C GLU A 87 -16.86 -6.96 -3.93
N ASN A 88 -15.73 -6.52 -4.50
CA ASN A 88 -14.86 -5.49 -3.86
C ASN A 88 -14.03 -4.72 -4.91
N ALA A 89 -14.46 -3.51 -5.29
CA ALA A 89 -13.85 -2.70 -6.36
C ALA A 89 -12.44 -2.13 -6.05
N TYR A 90 -11.87 -2.38 -4.87
CA TYR A 90 -10.59 -1.82 -4.44
C TYR A 90 -9.53 -2.92 -4.29
N HIS A 91 -8.95 -3.34 -5.41
CA HIS A 91 -7.87 -4.32 -5.39
C HIS A 91 -6.51 -3.64 -5.26
N ARG A 92 -5.85 -3.83 -4.11
CA ARG A 92 -4.45 -3.41 -3.92
C ARG A 92 -3.52 -4.29 -4.74
N PHE A 93 -2.67 -3.70 -5.58
CA PHE A 93 -1.71 -4.44 -6.40
C PHE A 93 -0.28 -3.90 -6.22
N ALA A 94 0.71 -4.74 -6.49
CA ALA A 94 2.12 -4.38 -6.41
C ALA A 94 2.57 -3.59 -7.64
N CYS A 95 3.36 -2.53 -7.45
CA CYS A 95 3.85 -1.68 -8.53
C CYS A 95 5.24 -1.11 -8.23
N SER A 96 6.15 -1.19 -9.20
CA SER A 96 7.43 -0.46 -9.20
C SER A 96 7.18 1.01 -9.57
N LEU A 97 6.72 1.82 -8.62
CA LEU A 97 6.28 3.19 -8.95
C LEU A 97 7.41 4.06 -9.49
N TRP A 98 8.66 3.80 -9.15
CA TRP A 98 9.82 4.52 -9.71
C TRP A 98 9.95 4.38 -11.24
N GLN A 99 9.37 3.34 -11.83
CA GLN A 99 9.34 3.11 -13.29
C GLN A 99 8.14 3.78 -13.98
N VAL A 100 7.29 4.44 -13.19
CA VAL A 100 6.02 5.02 -13.65
C VAL A 100 6.04 6.52 -13.37
N GLU A 101 5.47 7.30 -14.28
CA GLU A 101 5.22 8.72 -14.03
C GLU A 101 4.14 8.86 -12.95
N HIS A 102 4.52 9.48 -11.83
CA HIS A 102 3.64 9.67 -10.69
C HIS A 102 4.17 10.79 -9.81
N CYS A 103 3.30 11.27 -8.92
CA CYS A 103 3.69 12.06 -7.75
C CYS A 103 2.80 11.74 -6.54
N VAL A 104 3.37 11.85 -5.35
CA VAL A 104 2.69 11.77 -4.08
C VAL A 104 2.09 13.14 -3.78
N VAL A 105 0.79 13.16 -3.52
CA VAL A 105 -0.01 14.39 -3.43
C VAL A 105 -0.69 14.57 -2.07
N SER A 106 -0.20 13.87 -1.04
CA SER A 106 -0.54 14.11 0.37
C SER A 106 0.66 13.84 1.27
N GLU A 107 0.55 14.24 2.54
CA GLU A 107 1.44 13.69 3.55
C GLU A 107 1.26 12.18 3.69
N ALA A 108 2.33 11.50 4.09
CA ALA A 108 2.28 10.08 4.41
C ALA A 108 1.81 9.87 5.85
N LEU A 109 0.77 9.07 6.03
CA LEU A 109 0.26 8.69 7.35
C LEU A 109 0.45 7.19 7.59
N THR A 110 0.54 6.78 8.85
CA THR A 110 0.66 5.37 9.23
C THR A 110 -0.72 4.72 9.22
N LEU A 111 -0.93 3.71 8.37
CA LEU A 111 -2.13 2.88 8.40
C LEU A 111 -2.07 1.86 9.53
N CYS A 112 -0.93 1.19 9.66
CA CYS A 112 -0.74 0.09 10.60
C CYS A 112 0.67 0.15 11.17
N GLU A 113 0.81 -0.17 12.45
CA GLU A 113 2.09 -0.39 13.12
C GLU A 113 2.02 -1.74 13.83
N VAL A 114 3.07 -2.55 13.68
CA VAL A 114 3.16 -3.92 14.15
C VAL A 114 4.42 -4.07 14.98
N ASP A 115 4.27 -4.69 16.15
CA ASP A 115 5.38 -5.15 16.98
C ASP A 115 5.43 -6.68 16.92
N PHE A 116 6.53 -7.25 16.43
CA PHE A 116 6.68 -8.70 16.29
C PHE A 116 6.71 -9.43 17.64
N ALA A 117 6.92 -8.73 18.76
CA ALA A 117 6.78 -9.30 20.08
C ALA A 117 5.31 -9.61 20.44
N THR A 118 4.34 -9.00 19.76
CA THR A 118 2.91 -9.27 19.97
C THR A 118 2.46 -10.51 19.20
N ASN A 119 1.39 -11.18 19.65
CA ASN A 119 0.91 -12.41 19.02
C ASN A 119 0.36 -12.12 17.62
N PHE A 120 0.63 -13.02 16.67
CA PHE A 120 0.12 -12.88 15.31
C PHE A 120 -1.41 -13.03 15.25
N PRO A 121 -2.16 -12.01 14.80
CA PRO A 121 -3.62 -12.04 14.81
C PRO A 121 -4.16 -12.76 13.57
N LYS A 122 -5.31 -13.43 13.73
CA LYS A 122 -6.09 -13.93 12.55
C LYS A 122 -6.57 -12.79 11.65
N MET A 123 -6.88 -11.64 12.25
CA MET A 123 -7.32 -10.43 11.58
C MET A 123 -6.86 -9.22 12.37
N LEU A 124 -6.30 -8.22 11.69
CA LEU A 124 -5.91 -6.95 12.28
C LEU A 124 -6.66 -5.81 11.58
N ARG A 125 -7.59 -5.18 12.31
CA ARG A 125 -8.30 -4.00 11.85
C ARG A 125 -7.55 -2.77 12.31
N CYS A 126 -7.12 -1.95 11.36
CA CYS A 126 -6.41 -0.72 11.64
C CYS A 126 -7.40 0.43 11.84
N PRO A 127 -7.01 1.49 12.57
CA PRO A 127 -7.76 2.74 12.59
C PRO A 127 -7.96 3.30 11.17
N VAL A 128 -9.11 3.94 10.95
CA VAL A 128 -9.35 4.67 9.70
C VAL A 128 -8.45 5.90 9.67
N VAL A 129 -7.71 6.08 8.58
CA VAL A 129 -6.80 7.21 8.40
C VAL A 129 -7.31 8.12 7.30
N THR A 130 -7.36 9.42 7.56
CA THR A 130 -7.80 10.41 6.58
C THR A 130 -6.59 11.06 5.92
N LEU A 131 -6.39 10.78 4.64
CA LEU A 131 -5.37 11.42 3.82
C LEU A 131 -5.96 12.67 3.17
N GLN A 132 -5.21 13.78 3.21
CA GLN A 132 -5.64 15.05 2.63
C GLN A 132 -4.72 15.45 1.48
N ALA A 133 -5.31 15.74 0.32
CA ALA A 133 -4.54 16.19 -0.83
C ALA A 133 -3.91 17.56 -0.58
N PHE A 134 -2.68 17.75 -1.04
CA PHE A 134 -2.00 19.04 -1.05
C PHE A 134 -2.78 20.05 -1.92
N ARG A 135 -2.70 21.32 -1.54
CA ARG A 135 -3.20 22.40 -2.39
C ARG A 135 -2.40 22.43 -3.70
N GLY A 136 -3.10 22.54 -4.82
CA GLY A 136 -2.48 22.57 -6.15
C GLY A 136 -2.24 21.20 -6.79
N ALA A 137 -2.58 20.08 -6.13
CA ALA A 137 -2.65 18.80 -6.81
C ALA A 137 -3.67 18.87 -7.97
N SER A 138 -3.34 18.32 -9.14
CA SER A 138 -4.24 18.37 -10.30
C SER A 138 -5.36 17.33 -10.21
N ALA A 139 -5.03 16.12 -9.77
CA ALA A 139 -5.96 15.02 -9.58
C ALA A 139 -5.37 13.99 -8.62
N VAL A 140 -6.25 13.24 -7.95
CA VAL A 140 -5.90 12.05 -7.16
C VAL A 140 -6.40 10.82 -7.90
N HIS A 141 -5.48 9.93 -8.23
CA HIS A 141 -5.73 8.73 -9.02
C HIS A 141 -5.77 7.46 -8.15
N GLY A 142 -5.33 7.55 -6.90
CA GLY A 142 -5.30 6.40 -6.00
C GLY A 142 -4.63 6.67 -4.65
N VAL A 143 -4.44 5.58 -3.92
CA VAL A 143 -3.67 5.50 -2.68
C VAL A 143 -2.45 4.62 -2.92
N VAL A 144 -1.28 5.09 -2.53
CA VAL A 144 -0.04 4.33 -2.50
C VAL A 144 0.30 3.92 -1.08
N THR A 145 0.93 2.77 -0.93
CA THR A 145 1.43 2.24 0.34
C THR A 145 2.84 1.71 0.21
N TRP A 146 3.63 1.88 1.27
CA TRP A 146 4.96 1.31 1.43
C TRP A 146 5.21 0.96 2.89
N THR A 147 6.26 0.20 3.14
CA THR A 147 6.62 -0.27 4.48
C THR A 147 7.81 0.50 5.02
N GLU A 148 7.80 0.77 6.32
CA GLU A 148 8.98 1.20 7.04
C GLU A 148 9.28 0.18 8.13
N CYS A 149 10.54 -0.21 8.24
CA CYS A 149 11.01 -1.28 9.10
C CYS A 149 11.69 -0.72 10.34
N ASP A 150 11.38 -1.27 11.50
CA ASP A 150 12.03 -0.90 12.76
C ASP A 150 13.28 -1.75 12.98
N LEU A 151 14.44 -1.19 12.64
CA LEU A 151 15.74 -1.79 12.92
C LEU A 151 16.42 -1.20 14.17
N ARG A 152 15.68 -0.51 15.05
CA ARG A 152 16.26 0.11 16.25
C ARG A 152 17.00 -0.94 17.09
N GLY A 153 18.30 -0.73 17.27
CA GLY A 153 19.05 -1.32 18.39
C GLY A 153 18.70 -0.62 19.72
N ASN A 154 19.24 -1.10 20.84
CA ASN A 154 18.98 -0.50 22.16
C ASN A 154 19.46 0.95 22.34
N GLN A 155 20.18 1.54 21.37
CA GLN A 155 20.91 2.80 21.58
C GLN A 155 20.53 3.96 20.65
N ASP A 156 19.74 3.76 19.60
CA ASP A 156 19.30 4.88 18.74
C ASP A 156 17.80 4.78 18.42
N ARG A 157 17.04 5.81 18.82
CA ARG A 157 15.58 5.73 19.02
C ARG A 157 14.74 6.10 17.80
N SER A 158 15.33 6.50 16.68
CA SER A 158 14.59 7.22 15.62
C SER A 158 14.61 6.61 14.21
N GLN A 159 15.37 5.54 13.93
CA GLN A 159 15.56 5.13 12.54
C GLN A 159 14.58 4.04 12.08
N TRP A 160 13.45 4.49 11.55
CA TRP A 160 12.61 3.66 10.67
C TRP A 160 13.26 3.62 9.28
N LEU A 161 13.55 2.43 8.76
CA LEU A 161 14.10 2.28 7.41
C LEU A 161 12.98 2.14 6.38
N PRO A 162 12.85 3.08 5.43
CA PRO A 162 11.78 3.03 4.45
C PRO A 162 12.12 2.16 3.24
N THR A 163 11.15 1.35 2.81
CA THR A 163 11.19 0.62 1.52
C THR A 163 10.93 1.52 0.31
N ALA A 164 10.46 2.75 0.53
CA ALA A 164 10.30 3.78 -0.49
C ALA A 164 10.81 5.13 0.02
N ARG A 165 11.78 5.72 -0.68
CA ARG A 165 12.26 7.07 -0.40
C ARG A 165 11.56 8.06 -1.30
N LEU A 166 11.17 9.20 -0.73
CA LEU A 166 10.53 10.29 -1.47
C LEU A 166 11.59 11.32 -1.89
N SER A 167 11.47 11.89 -3.08
CA SER A 167 12.32 13.00 -3.53
C SER A 167 12.00 14.30 -2.78
N ASP A 168 12.98 15.18 -2.65
CA ASP A 168 12.79 16.51 -2.06
C ASP A 168 12.15 17.47 -3.08
N SER A 169 10.81 17.40 -3.22
CA SER A 169 10.03 18.29 -4.08
C SER A 169 8.65 18.57 -3.49
N ALA A 170 8.00 19.65 -3.94
CA ALA A 170 6.64 20.01 -3.48
C ALA A 170 5.61 18.89 -3.73
N PHE A 171 5.80 18.15 -4.82
CA PHE A 171 5.08 16.91 -5.12
C PHE A 171 6.12 15.78 -5.24
N PRO A 172 6.43 15.08 -4.13
CA PRO A 172 7.48 14.08 -4.10
C PRO A 172 7.20 12.90 -5.03
N ARG A 173 8.25 12.29 -5.56
CA ARG A 173 8.19 11.01 -6.29
C ARG A 173 8.89 9.94 -5.49
N ILE A 174 8.43 8.70 -5.61
CA ILE A 174 9.16 7.54 -5.10
C ILE A 174 10.41 7.36 -5.94
N GLN A 175 11.57 7.41 -5.29
CA GLN A 175 12.88 7.18 -5.89
C GLN A 175 13.08 5.71 -6.25
N PRO A 176 14.05 5.39 -7.13
CA PRO A 176 14.40 4.01 -7.46
C PRO A 176 14.61 3.14 -6.22
N THR A 177 13.96 1.98 -6.19
CA THR A 177 13.96 1.05 -5.06
C THR A 177 13.70 -0.38 -5.56
N PRO A 178 14.29 -1.42 -4.94
CA PRO A 178 14.00 -2.81 -5.29
C PRO A 178 12.60 -3.26 -4.84
N PHE A 179 11.94 -2.49 -3.96
CA PHE A 179 10.67 -2.87 -3.36
C PHE A 179 9.48 -2.45 -4.23
N LEU A 180 8.47 -3.32 -4.31
CA LEU A 180 7.19 -3.00 -4.95
C LEU A 180 6.27 -2.29 -3.94
N GLN A 181 5.70 -1.16 -4.34
CA GLN A 181 4.70 -0.44 -3.55
C GLN A 181 3.32 -1.05 -3.77
N GLY A 182 2.45 -0.97 -2.76
CA GLY A 182 1.06 -1.36 -2.89
C GLY A 182 0.22 -0.18 -3.38
N VAL A 183 -0.56 -0.36 -4.45
CA VAL A 183 -1.38 0.70 -5.05
C VAL A 183 -2.84 0.27 -5.10
N VAL A 184 -3.74 1.16 -4.71
CA VAL A 184 -5.18 1.07 -4.98
C VAL A 184 -5.55 2.26 -5.84
N LEU A 185 -6.13 2.01 -7.01
CA LEU A 185 -6.59 3.08 -7.88
C LEU A 185 -8.04 3.45 -7.57
N ALA A 186 -8.32 4.75 -7.67
CA ALA A 186 -9.66 5.31 -7.63
C ALA A 186 -10.45 4.85 -8.88
N ARG A 187 -11.77 4.66 -8.75
CA ARG A 187 -12.62 4.31 -9.91
C ARG A 187 -12.62 5.43 -10.95
N GLN A 188 -12.59 6.68 -10.49
CA GLN A 188 -12.46 7.86 -11.31
C GLN A 188 -11.41 8.80 -10.70
N PRO A 189 -10.67 9.58 -11.51
CA PRO A 189 -9.73 10.54 -10.96
C PRO A 189 -10.48 11.61 -10.18
N GLN A 190 -10.06 11.85 -8.95
CA GLN A 190 -10.70 12.80 -8.04
C GLN A 190 -10.02 14.16 -8.14
N ALA A 191 -10.75 15.18 -8.57
CA ALA A 191 -10.24 16.54 -8.58
C ALA A 191 -10.27 17.12 -7.15
N PRO A 192 -9.18 17.72 -6.65
CA PRO A 192 -9.22 18.40 -5.38
C PRO A 192 -10.08 19.65 -5.46
N GLN A 193 -11.28 19.56 -4.90
CA GLN A 193 -12.20 20.69 -4.78
C GLN A 193 -11.57 21.84 -3.97
N LYS A 194 -12.18 23.03 -4.03
CA LYS A 194 -11.70 24.25 -3.32
C LYS A 194 -11.44 24.03 -1.82
N THR A 195 -12.14 23.08 -1.19
CA THR A 195 -12.05 22.74 0.24
C THR A 195 -10.97 21.69 0.57
N GLY A 196 -10.26 21.15 -0.44
CA GLY A 196 -9.26 20.10 -0.31
C GLY A 196 -9.89 18.71 -0.26
N LEU A 197 -9.45 17.82 -1.17
CA LEU A 197 -9.91 16.43 -1.20
C LEU A 197 -9.41 15.68 0.05
N LYS A 198 -10.32 14.94 0.68
CA LYS A 198 -10.00 14.04 1.80
C LYS A 198 -10.50 12.63 1.51
N VAL A 199 -9.62 11.67 1.72
CA VAL A 199 -9.88 10.24 1.49
C VAL A 199 -9.68 9.52 2.82
N ALA A 200 -10.73 8.90 3.33
CA ALA A 200 -10.65 8.00 4.47
C ALA A 200 -10.20 6.62 3.96
N VAL A 201 -9.21 6.02 4.62
CA VAL A 201 -8.66 4.71 4.27
C VAL A 201 -8.86 3.77 5.44
N ALA A 202 -9.74 2.79 5.27
CA ALA A 202 -9.85 1.65 6.18
C ALA A 202 -8.90 0.54 5.73
N ALA A 203 -8.09 0.02 6.65
CA ALA A 203 -7.15 -1.06 6.38
C ALA A 203 -7.43 -2.28 7.26
N CYS A 204 -7.36 -3.47 6.66
CA CYS A 204 -7.59 -4.73 7.35
C CYS A 204 -6.65 -5.80 6.81
N PHE A 205 -5.75 -6.29 7.68
CA PHE A 205 -4.93 -7.45 7.38
C PHE A 205 -5.69 -8.73 7.77
N ARG A 206 -5.64 -9.75 6.90
CA ARG A 206 -6.20 -11.08 7.19
C ARG A 206 -5.10 -12.13 7.06
N ALA A 207 -4.96 -12.98 8.07
CA ALA A 207 -3.94 -14.05 8.04
C ALA A 207 -4.23 -15.10 6.95
N ILE A 208 -5.49 -15.31 6.60
CA ILE A 208 -5.91 -16.35 5.64
C ILE A 208 -5.41 -16.08 4.21
N ASP A 209 -5.31 -14.80 3.82
CA ASP A 209 -4.85 -14.39 2.49
C ASP A 209 -3.48 -13.72 2.53
N GLY A 210 -2.90 -13.53 3.72
CA GLY A 210 -1.62 -12.85 3.91
C GLY A 210 -1.62 -11.41 3.43
N ALA A 211 -2.79 -10.78 3.25
CA ALA A 211 -2.91 -9.52 2.53
C ALA A 211 -3.49 -8.39 3.39
N LEU A 212 -2.87 -7.21 3.27
CA LEU A 212 -3.46 -5.96 3.72
C LEU A 212 -4.47 -5.46 2.68
N ASN A 213 -5.74 -5.55 3.03
CA ASN A 213 -6.84 -5.04 2.22
C ASN A 213 -7.09 -3.57 2.58
N LEU A 214 -7.28 -2.73 1.57
CA LEU A 214 -7.57 -1.31 1.73
C LEU A 214 -8.93 -0.98 1.14
N ARG A 215 -9.69 -0.16 1.85
CA ARG A 215 -10.97 0.40 1.40
C ARG A 215 -10.91 1.92 1.52
N PRO A 216 -10.44 2.60 0.47
CA PRO A 216 -10.52 4.05 0.42
C PRO A 216 -11.97 4.49 0.13
N SER A 217 -12.39 5.59 0.74
CA SER A 217 -13.67 6.26 0.49
C SER A 217 -13.50 7.77 0.62
N LEU A 218 -14.29 8.54 -0.11
CA LEU A 218 -14.33 9.98 0.11
C LEU A 218 -15.00 10.27 1.46
N VAL A 219 -14.51 11.29 2.18
CA VAL A 219 -15.03 11.62 3.53
C VAL A 219 -16.50 12.10 3.49
N ASN A 220 -16.98 12.57 2.34
CA ASN A 220 -18.39 12.92 2.12
C ASN A 220 -19.30 11.69 1.88
N GLY A 221 -18.77 10.47 1.92
CA GLY A 221 -19.53 9.23 1.73
C GLY A 221 -19.64 8.76 0.28
N GLU A 222 -19.03 9.48 -0.67
CA GLU A 222 -18.96 9.05 -2.07
C GLU A 222 -17.89 7.95 -2.29
N GLU A 223 -18.09 7.13 -3.33
CA GLU A 223 -17.11 6.12 -3.73
C GLU A 223 -15.81 6.78 -4.24
N PHE A 224 -14.68 6.15 -3.93
CA PHE A 224 -13.36 6.65 -4.30
C PHE A 224 -12.95 6.24 -5.72
#